data_AF-A0AAV9BDW4-F1
#
_entry.id   AF-A0AAV9BDW4-F1
#
_cell.length_a   1.000
_cell.length_b   1.000
_cell.length_c   1.000
_cell.angle_alpha   90.00
_cell.angle_beta   90.00
_cell.angle_gamma   90.00
#
_symmetry.space_group_name_H-M   'P 1'
#
loop_
_entity.id
_entity.type
_entity.pdbx_description
1 polymer ?
#
loop_
_entity_poly.entity_id
_entity_poly.type
_entity_poly.pdbx_seq_one_letter_code
_entity_poly.pdbx_strand_id
1 'polypeptide(L)'
;MNNSGESHSWMTYVEIPDLGSHDAKQTFTVSFGNSEGIISTNCSCCIYPFQFQFTVDWSYTGSECTERNVGAEVVDWKDENFNSDTLPHDLSAVLISLDQLRISKVNEATFSKWHLDTLSNEIDLFRDLLSDGSCKIANLTLARLLIAKDMVSHGFPVTGKRIHSQEVLDLFGGLMKMDPPHSQYYKDEHSLVLMDQITSDKEKLRKRCSHYRTPSSSSHAQYVCLRLNRLSLSRIGFFERLLWVQMLDLSHNDVRSIEGLEAMQLLCCLNLSNNKIRSFSALGPVRLIKSLRVLDISNNEIGAHSTDSTRYAWPSPLSHNTEEYMKDVEQTAHWEAILLFKGLILTQLDVKGNAIADESLQALLPRVLPTLKWLDRVEL
;
A
#
# COMPACT_ATOMS: atom_id res chain seq x y z
N MET A 1 1.91 -10.08 -15.58
CA MET A 1 3.30 -10.31 -15.12
C MET A 1 4.13 -9.13 -15.60
N ASN A 2 4.57 -8.27 -14.69
CA ASN A 2 5.50 -7.17 -15.00
C ASN A 2 6.92 -7.77 -14.99
N ASN A 3 7.63 -7.65 -16.12
CA ASN A 3 8.99 -8.16 -16.32
C ASN A 3 10.06 -7.21 -15.74
N SER A 4 9.85 -6.69 -14.53
CA SER A 4 10.90 -5.94 -13.81
C SER A 4 11.82 -6.86 -12.99
N GLY A 5 11.57 -8.17 -12.92
CA GLY A 5 12.35 -9.10 -12.07
C GLY A 5 12.17 -8.87 -10.56
N GLU A 6 11.70 -7.69 -10.17
CA GLU A 6 11.33 -7.30 -8.84
C GLU A 6 9.82 -6.99 -8.87
N SER A 7 9.00 -7.93 -8.43
CA SER A 7 7.63 -7.59 -8.02
C SER A 7 7.59 -7.69 -6.50
N HIS A 8 7.26 -6.58 -5.85
CA HIS A 8 7.19 -6.51 -4.38
C HIS A 8 6.02 -7.31 -3.80
N SER A 9 5.18 -7.90 -4.64
CA SER A 9 4.08 -8.79 -4.26
C SER A 9 3.75 -9.76 -5.39
N TRP A 10 3.42 -11.01 -5.05
CA TRP A 10 2.83 -11.99 -5.95
C TRP A 10 1.39 -12.24 -5.57
N MET A 11 0.54 -12.39 -6.58
CA MET A 11 -0.88 -12.60 -6.40
C MET A 11 -1.35 -13.72 -7.29
N THR A 12 -2.15 -14.60 -6.71
CA THR A 12 -2.84 -15.66 -7.43
C THR A 12 -4.30 -15.64 -7.03
N TYR A 13 -5.16 -16.13 -7.93
CA TYR A 13 -6.58 -16.27 -7.67
C TYR A 13 -6.90 -17.75 -7.50
N VAL A 14 -7.76 -18.04 -6.55
CA VAL A 14 -8.27 -19.38 -6.32
C VAL A 14 -9.73 -19.37 -6.75
N GLU A 15 -10.03 -20.14 -7.79
CA GLU A 15 -11.42 -20.34 -8.22
C GLU A 15 -12.10 -21.28 -7.22
N ILE A 16 -13.12 -20.75 -6.54
CA ILE A 16 -13.98 -21.56 -5.69
C ILE A 16 -15.07 -22.13 -6.60
N PRO A 17 -15.15 -23.46 -6.79
CA PRO A 17 -16.18 -24.06 -7.62
C PRO A 17 -17.56 -23.77 -7.03
N ASP A 18 -18.52 -23.49 -7.92
CA ASP A 18 -19.90 -23.13 -7.59
C ASP A 18 -20.64 -24.34 -6.97
N LEU A 19 -20.38 -24.57 -5.68
CA LEU A 19 -21.02 -25.59 -4.87
C LEU A 19 -22.31 -24.96 -4.35
N GLY A 20 -23.45 -25.34 -4.94
CA GLY A 20 -24.79 -24.88 -4.59
C GLY A 20 -25.28 -25.26 -3.19
N SER A 21 -24.42 -25.18 -2.16
CA SER A 21 -24.73 -25.47 -0.76
C SER A 21 -24.36 -24.28 0.14
N HIS A 22 -25.33 -23.93 0.99
CA HIS A 22 -25.15 -23.05 2.14
C HIS A 22 -24.08 -23.62 3.09
N ASP A 23 -23.16 -22.76 3.53
CA ASP A 23 -21.98 -23.04 4.38
C ASP A 23 -21.03 -24.09 3.80
N ALA A 24 -20.10 -23.63 2.96
CA ALA A 24 -19.06 -24.47 2.38
C ALA A 24 -17.69 -24.06 2.90
N LYS A 25 -16.88 -25.08 3.21
CA LYS A 25 -15.53 -24.95 3.74
C LYS A 25 -14.58 -25.67 2.82
N GLN A 26 -13.61 -24.96 2.26
CA GLN A 26 -12.60 -25.54 1.37
C GLN A 26 -11.20 -25.23 1.86
N THR A 27 -10.39 -26.28 1.90
CA THR A 27 -9.00 -26.18 2.33
C THR A 27 -8.08 -26.17 1.13
N PHE A 28 -7.23 -25.16 1.03
CA PHE A 28 -6.26 -24.97 -0.03
C PHE A 28 -4.87 -25.26 0.49
N THR A 29 -4.09 -25.94 -0.33
CA THR A 29 -2.70 -26.27 -0.08
C THR A 29 -1.85 -25.51 -1.07
N VAL A 30 -0.93 -24.69 -0.57
CA VAL A 30 0.04 -23.98 -1.39
C VAL A 30 1.41 -24.57 -1.12
N SER A 31 2.06 -25.06 -2.17
CA SER A 31 3.42 -25.58 -2.13
C SER A 31 4.34 -24.64 -2.88
N PHE A 32 5.40 -24.20 -2.20
CA PHE A 32 6.51 -23.49 -2.80
C PHE A 32 7.65 -24.48 -3.02
N GLY A 33 8.12 -24.53 -4.26
CA GLY A 33 9.31 -25.31 -4.63
C GLY A 33 10.59 -24.72 -4.02
N ASN A 34 11.72 -25.36 -4.28
CA ASN A 34 13.01 -24.77 -3.93
C ASN A 34 13.22 -23.51 -4.77
N SER A 35 13.33 -22.36 -4.11
CA SER A 35 13.57 -21.07 -4.76
C SER A 35 14.84 -20.46 -4.16
N GLU A 36 15.94 -20.53 -4.88
CA GLU A 36 17.12 -19.74 -4.56
C GLU A 36 16.75 -18.25 -4.68
N GLY A 37 16.92 -17.49 -3.61
CA GLY A 37 16.71 -16.03 -3.59
C GLY A 37 15.49 -15.52 -2.82
N ILE A 38 14.61 -16.38 -2.28
CA ILE A 38 13.55 -15.92 -1.37
C ILE A 38 14.10 -15.78 0.04
N ILE A 39 14.15 -14.54 0.53
CA ILE A 39 14.53 -14.20 1.89
C ILE A 39 13.30 -13.64 2.59
N SER A 40 12.94 -14.23 3.72
CA SER A 40 11.88 -13.73 4.60
C SER A 40 12.22 -12.34 5.14
N THR A 41 11.21 -11.59 5.59
CA THR A 41 11.38 -10.28 6.22
C THR A 41 12.24 -10.33 7.50
N ASN A 42 12.37 -11.48 8.15
CA ASN A 42 13.31 -11.69 9.27
C ASN A 42 14.73 -12.11 8.81
N CYS A 43 15.05 -11.95 7.53
CA CYS A 43 16.32 -12.35 6.91
C CYS A 43 16.60 -13.86 6.93
N SER A 44 15.58 -14.71 7.11
CA SER A 44 15.73 -16.17 6.95
C SER A 44 15.58 -16.58 5.49
N CYS A 45 16.54 -17.34 4.97
CA CYS A 45 16.47 -17.84 3.61
C CYS A 45 15.49 -19.02 3.52
N CYS A 46 14.49 -18.93 2.64
CA CYS A 46 13.57 -20.02 2.35
C CYS A 46 14.22 -21.02 1.37
N ILE A 47 15.27 -21.72 1.83
CA ILE A 47 16.06 -22.68 1.02
C ILE A 47 15.34 -24.03 0.88
N TYR A 48 14.32 -24.28 1.69
CA TYR A 48 13.60 -25.55 1.71
C TYR A 48 12.21 -25.37 1.10
N PRO A 49 11.73 -26.37 0.33
CA PRO A 49 10.36 -26.37 -0.14
C PRO A 49 9.44 -26.31 1.08
N PHE A 50 8.52 -25.35 1.08
CA PHE A 50 7.57 -25.18 2.16
C PHE A 50 6.15 -25.31 1.63
N GLN A 51 5.31 -25.93 2.43
CA GLN A 51 3.90 -26.10 2.14
C GLN A 51 3.12 -25.53 3.31
N PHE A 52 2.16 -24.68 3.03
CA PHE A 52 1.19 -24.27 4.01
C PHE A 52 -0.21 -24.55 3.49
N GLN A 53 -1.12 -24.73 4.44
CA GLN A 53 -2.50 -25.05 4.18
C GLN A 53 -3.36 -24.05 4.92
N PHE A 54 -4.36 -23.51 4.25
CA PHE A 54 -5.35 -22.62 4.85
C PHE A 54 -6.74 -23.06 4.44
N THR A 55 -7.71 -22.81 5.29
CA THR A 55 -9.11 -23.14 5.02
C THR A 55 -9.91 -21.87 4.89
N VAL A 56 -10.61 -21.75 3.77
CA VAL A 56 -11.58 -20.69 3.54
C VAL A 56 -12.95 -21.27 3.91
N ASP A 57 -13.62 -20.58 4.80
CA ASP A 57 -15.00 -20.85 5.19
C ASP A 57 -15.85 -19.68 4.69
N TRP A 58 -16.90 -19.95 3.94
CA TRP A 58 -17.82 -18.91 3.49
C TRP A 58 -19.26 -19.31 3.81
N SER A 59 -19.92 -18.42 4.54
CA SER A 59 -21.36 -18.49 4.77
C SER A 59 -22.06 -17.53 3.82
N TYR A 60 -23.07 -18.02 3.10
CA TYR A 60 -23.94 -17.16 2.30
C TYR A 60 -24.86 -16.41 3.26
N THR A 61 -24.39 -15.28 3.77
CA THR A 61 -25.31 -14.33 4.41
C THR A 61 -26.14 -13.73 3.29
N GLY A 62 -27.46 -13.97 3.29
CA GLY A 62 -28.39 -13.51 2.25
C GLY A 62 -28.49 -11.98 2.06
N SER A 63 -27.54 -11.22 2.60
CA SER A 63 -27.26 -9.88 2.14
C SER A 63 -26.33 -10.02 0.94
N GLU A 64 -26.89 -10.00 -0.27
CA GLU A 64 -26.12 -9.64 -1.45
C GLU A 64 -25.36 -8.34 -1.09
N CYS A 65 -24.06 -8.42 -0.78
CA CYS A 65 -23.18 -7.26 -0.84
C CYS A 65 -23.07 -6.92 -2.31
N THR A 66 -24.15 -6.36 -2.84
CA THR A 66 -24.25 -6.03 -4.24
C THR A 66 -23.17 -5.00 -4.51
N GLU A 67 -22.27 -5.35 -5.42
CA GLU A 67 -21.42 -4.40 -6.14
C GLU A 67 -22.24 -3.23 -6.74
N ARG A 68 -23.58 -3.36 -6.79
CA ARG A 68 -24.55 -2.37 -7.28
C ARG A 68 -24.61 -1.06 -6.48
N ASN A 69 -24.15 -1.03 -5.21
CA ASN A 69 -24.31 0.19 -4.39
C ASN A 69 -23.04 1.06 -4.29
N VAL A 70 -21.85 0.56 -4.67
CA VAL A 70 -20.63 1.39 -4.72
C VAL A 70 -20.72 2.30 -5.94
N GLY A 71 -21.32 3.47 -5.73
CA GLY A 71 -21.57 4.44 -6.77
C GLY A 71 -23.04 4.63 -7.11
N ALA A 72 -23.94 4.54 -6.12
CA ALA A 72 -25.21 5.25 -6.16
C ALA A 72 -25.11 6.71 -5.68
N GLU A 73 -24.14 6.99 -4.80
CA GLU A 73 -23.89 8.32 -4.21
C GLU A 73 -22.40 8.67 -4.24
N VAL A 74 -22.11 9.97 -4.22
CA VAL A 74 -20.75 10.51 -4.11
C VAL A 74 -20.17 10.11 -2.75
N VAL A 75 -18.98 9.51 -2.76
CA VAL A 75 -18.20 9.28 -1.55
C VAL A 75 -17.60 10.62 -1.10
N ASP A 76 -17.97 11.07 0.10
CA ASP A 76 -17.51 12.32 0.69
C ASP A 76 -16.60 12.07 1.90
N TRP A 77 -15.34 12.45 1.76
CA TRP A 77 -14.27 12.23 2.74
C TRP A 77 -14.31 13.17 3.98
N LYS A 78 -15.45 13.83 4.24
CA LYS A 78 -15.65 14.63 5.45
C LYS A 78 -15.75 13.75 6.69
N ASP A 79 -15.19 14.23 7.79
CA ASP A 79 -15.11 13.50 9.06
C ASP A 79 -16.48 13.07 9.61
N GLU A 80 -17.55 13.80 9.29
CA GLU A 80 -18.94 13.50 9.67
C GLU A 80 -19.44 12.14 9.15
N ASN A 81 -18.88 11.64 8.04
CA ASN A 81 -19.28 10.37 7.44
C ASN A 81 -18.52 9.16 8.02
N PHE A 82 -17.56 9.39 8.92
CA PHE A 82 -16.70 8.37 9.51
C PHE A 82 -17.00 8.21 11.00
N ASN A 83 -17.53 7.04 11.36
CA ASN A 83 -17.82 6.73 12.76
C ASN A 83 -16.70 5.89 13.39
N SER A 84 -16.20 6.34 14.54
CA SER A 84 -15.24 5.63 15.39
C SER A 84 -15.88 4.69 16.42
N ASP A 85 -17.16 4.88 16.71
CA ASP A 85 -17.79 4.36 17.94
C ASP A 85 -18.28 2.92 17.84
N THR A 86 -18.42 2.40 16.63
CA THR A 86 -18.78 1.00 16.37
C THR A 86 -17.71 0.37 15.51
N LEU A 87 -16.51 0.16 16.06
CA LEU A 87 -15.59 -0.79 15.43
C LEU A 87 -16.26 -2.18 15.47
N PRO A 88 -16.07 -3.04 14.46
CA PRO A 88 -16.62 -4.38 14.52
C PRO A 88 -16.01 -5.04 15.75
N HIS A 89 -16.82 -5.72 16.53
CA HIS A 89 -16.32 -6.77 17.41
C HIS A 89 -15.42 -7.77 16.63
N ASP A 90 -15.54 -7.79 15.29
CA ASP A 90 -14.75 -8.52 14.31
C ASP A 90 -13.42 -7.90 13.84
N LEU A 91 -12.96 -6.71 14.29
CA LEU A 91 -11.60 -6.28 13.87
C LEU A 91 -10.52 -7.24 14.39
N SER A 92 -10.78 -8.02 15.44
CA SER A 92 -9.92 -9.15 15.81
C SER A 92 -9.94 -10.31 14.81
N ALA A 93 -11.03 -10.50 14.09
CA ALA A 93 -11.17 -11.50 13.04
C ALA A 93 -10.66 -10.99 11.68
N VAL A 94 -10.75 -9.67 11.41
CA VAL A 94 -10.28 -9.02 10.18
C VAL A 94 -8.77 -8.72 10.23
N LEU A 95 -8.25 -8.38 11.42
CA LEU A 95 -6.81 -8.41 11.71
C LEU A 95 -6.37 -9.87 11.88
N ILE A 96 -6.61 -10.72 10.88
CA ILE A 96 -5.98 -12.03 10.78
C ILE A 96 -4.50 -11.74 10.73
N SER A 97 -3.86 -11.82 11.90
CA SER A 97 -2.44 -11.62 11.97
C SER A 97 -1.82 -12.76 11.16
N LEU A 98 -1.05 -12.40 10.12
CA LEU A 98 -0.19 -13.34 9.39
C LEU A 98 0.74 -14.13 10.36
N ASP A 99 0.85 -13.68 11.62
CA ASP A 99 1.40 -14.40 12.77
C ASP A 99 0.87 -15.82 12.98
N GLN A 100 -0.32 -16.14 12.46
CA GLN A 100 -0.89 -17.48 12.60
C GLN A 100 -0.24 -18.51 11.66
N LEU A 101 0.51 -18.08 10.64
CA LEU A 101 1.28 -18.98 9.78
C LEU A 101 2.54 -19.45 10.53
N ARG A 102 2.37 -20.43 11.42
CA ARG A 102 3.48 -21.11 12.10
C ARG A 102 4.28 -21.94 11.09
N ILE A 103 5.44 -21.43 10.67
CA ILE A 103 6.45 -22.25 9.98
C ILE A 103 7.08 -23.16 11.04
N SER A 104 6.62 -24.40 11.12
CA SER A 104 6.90 -25.31 12.23
C SER A 104 8.32 -25.91 12.26
N LYS A 105 9.20 -25.55 11.33
CA LYS A 105 10.51 -26.20 11.20
C LYS A 105 11.60 -25.27 10.64
N VAL A 106 12.18 -24.42 11.47
CA VAL A 106 13.55 -23.95 11.23
C VAL A 106 14.31 -23.97 12.56
N ASN A 107 15.52 -24.53 12.56
CA ASN A 107 16.48 -24.50 13.68
C ASN A 107 16.95 -23.05 13.94
N GLU A 108 16.07 -22.17 14.44
CA GLU A 108 16.30 -20.72 14.60
C GLU A 108 17.03 -20.33 15.90
N ALA A 109 17.09 -21.20 16.91
CA ALA A 109 17.39 -20.80 18.29
C ALA A 109 18.86 -20.39 18.55
N THR A 110 19.84 -20.99 17.87
CA THR A 110 21.27 -20.66 18.07
C THR A 110 21.78 -19.59 17.11
N PHE A 111 21.23 -19.53 15.90
CA PHE A 111 21.64 -18.54 14.89
C PHE A 111 21.13 -17.14 15.27
N SER A 112 19.90 -17.02 15.78
CA SER A 112 19.28 -15.73 16.14
C SER A 112 19.99 -14.98 17.27
N LYS A 113 20.51 -15.69 18.29
CA LYS A 113 21.13 -15.05 19.46
C LYS A 113 22.42 -14.30 19.12
N TRP A 114 23.32 -14.91 18.35
CA TRP A 114 24.58 -14.27 17.97
C TRP A 114 24.35 -13.00 17.13
N HIS A 115 23.39 -13.02 16.19
CA HIS A 115 23.05 -11.82 15.41
C HIS A 115 22.54 -10.69 16.29
N LEU A 116 21.71 -10.98 17.29
CA LEU A 116 21.21 -9.99 18.24
C LEU A 116 22.31 -9.40 19.13
N ASP A 117 23.23 -10.24 19.59
CA ASP A 117 24.37 -9.81 20.39
C ASP A 117 25.30 -8.91 19.56
N THR A 118 25.61 -9.31 18.32
CA THR A 118 26.43 -8.52 17.37
C THR A 118 25.78 -7.18 17.05
N LEU A 119 24.49 -7.16 16.70
CA LEU A 119 23.74 -5.92 16.45
C LEU A 119 23.75 -5.00 17.68
N SER A 120 23.61 -5.55 18.88
CA SER A 120 23.64 -4.76 20.11
C SER A 120 25.00 -4.12 20.35
N ASN A 121 26.08 -4.88 20.17
CA ASN A 121 27.44 -4.36 20.30
C ASN A 121 27.72 -3.25 19.27
N GLU A 122 27.30 -3.42 18.01
CA GLU A 122 27.48 -2.40 16.98
C GLU A 122 26.69 -1.12 17.29
N ILE A 123 25.44 -1.26 17.77
CA ILE A 123 24.62 -0.11 18.18
C ILE A 123 25.30 0.68 19.30
N ASP A 124 25.88 0.00 20.29
CA ASP A 124 26.56 0.66 21.41
C ASP A 124 27.80 1.43 20.92
N LEU A 125 28.60 0.85 20.02
CA LEU A 125 29.73 1.53 19.40
C LEU A 125 29.33 2.79 18.61
N PHE A 126 28.22 2.73 17.86
CA PHE A 126 27.74 3.90 17.12
C PHE A 126 27.14 4.98 18.03
N ARG A 127 26.54 4.61 19.17
CA ARG A 127 26.09 5.57 20.19
C ARG A 127 27.27 6.26 20.87
N ASP A 128 28.33 5.52 21.19
CA ASP A 128 29.57 6.08 21.74
C ASP A 128 30.20 7.05 20.73
N LEU A 129 30.32 6.66 19.45
CA LEU A 129 30.86 7.51 18.40
C LEU A 129 30.08 8.83 18.24
N LEU A 130 28.75 8.78 18.35
CA LEU A 130 27.88 9.95 18.25
C LEU A 130 27.90 10.85 19.49
N SER A 131 28.45 10.35 20.61
CA SER A 131 28.63 11.16 21.83
C SER A 131 29.73 12.22 21.66
N ASP A 132 30.71 11.96 20.79
CA ASP A 132 31.82 12.87 20.51
C ASP A 132 31.57 13.84 19.34
N GLY A 133 30.44 13.69 18.63
CA GLY A 133 30.03 14.62 17.56
C GLY A 133 28.95 14.08 16.61
N SER A 134 28.25 14.99 15.92
CA SER A 134 27.21 14.61 14.95
C SER A 134 27.81 14.23 13.59
N CYS A 135 27.62 12.99 13.15
CA CYS A 135 28.01 12.53 11.81
C CYS A 135 26.82 11.93 11.07
N LYS A 136 26.57 12.36 9.81
CA LYS A 136 25.43 11.88 9.03
C LYS A 136 25.49 10.38 8.72
N ILE A 137 26.69 9.85 8.46
CA ILE A 137 26.89 8.41 8.18
C ILE A 137 26.63 7.62 9.45
N ALA A 138 27.18 8.05 10.58
CA ALA A 138 26.96 7.39 11.88
C ALA A 138 25.47 7.39 12.28
N ASN A 139 24.76 8.52 12.14
CA ASN A 139 23.33 8.60 12.41
C ASN A 139 22.50 7.69 11.49
N LEU A 140 22.83 7.65 10.19
CA LEU A 140 22.14 6.78 9.24
C LEU A 140 22.41 5.29 9.53
N THR A 141 23.65 4.94 9.86
CA THR A 141 24.01 3.57 10.22
C THR A 141 23.33 3.15 11.51
N LEU A 142 23.33 4.00 12.54
CA LEU A 142 22.61 3.74 13.79
C LEU A 142 21.11 3.51 13.54
N ALA A 143 20.46 4.38 12.75
CA ALA A 143 19.05 4.22 12.41
C ALA A 143 18.78 2.86 11.73
N ARG A 144 19.61 2.45 10.77
CA ARG A 144 19.50 1.16 10.08
C ARG A 144 19.75 -0.04 11.01
N LEU A 145 20.74 0.05 11.90
CA LEU A 145 21.03 -0.99 12.89
C LEU A 145 19.88 -1.16 13.88
N LEU A 146 19.27 -0.07 14.34
CA LEU A 146 18.10 -0.11 15.23
C LEU A 146 16.89 -0.74 14.53
N ILE A 147 16.64 -0.39 13.25
CA ILE A 147 15.60 -1.06 12.43
C ILE A 147 15.89 -2.55 12.32
N ALA A 148 17.11 -2.93 11.95
CA ALA A 148 17.51 -4.32 11.82
C ALA A 148 17.36 -5.09 13.14
N LYS A 149 17.73 -4.47 14.27
CA LYS A 149 17.56 -5.05 15.60
C LYS A 149 16.09 -5.27 15.94
N ASP A 150 15.21 -4.31 15.65
CA ASP A 150 13.77 -4.47 15.86
C ASP A 150 13.16 -5.56 14.96
N MET A 151 13.67 -5.73 13.74
CA MET A 151 13.23 -6.79 12.82
C MET A 151 13.72 -8.18 13.26
N VAL A 152 14.94 -8.31 13.77
CA VAL A 152 15.53 -9.60 14.18
C VAL A 152 15.12 -10.03 15.60
N SER A 153 14.89 -9.08 16.52
CA SER A 153 14.56 -9.37 17.93
C SER A 153 13.21 -10.06 18.10
N HIS A 154 12.31 -9.86 17.14
CA HIS A 154 10.98 -10.42 17.14
C HIS A 154 10.85 -11.43 16.00
N GLY A 155 11.57 -12.56 16.13
CA GLY A 155 11.15 -13.78 15.44
C GLY A 155 9.67 -14.03 15.74
N PHE A 156 8.87 -14.36 14.71
CA PHE A 156 7.41 -14.59 14.74
C PHE A 156 6.79 -14.42 16.14
N PRO A 157 6.22 -13.25 16.49
CA PRO A 157 5.17 -12.57 15.71
C PRO A 157 5.41 -11.08 15.39
N VAL A 158 4.77 -10.62 14.30
CA VAL A 158 4.60 -9.26 13.76
C VAL A 158 4.02 -8.25 14.80
N THR A 159 3.61 -8.73 15.97
CA THR A 159 3.12 -7.94 17.10
C THR A 159 4.19 -7.53 18.12
N GLY A 160 5.47 -7.80 17.83
CA GLY A 160 6.59 -7.32 18.65
C GLY A 160 6.63 -5.79 18.70
N LYS A 161 6.43 -5.22 19.90
CA LYS A 161 6.51 -3.78 20.16
C LYS A 161 7.89 -3.28 19.69
N ARG A 162 7.92 -2.52 18.60
CA ARG A 162 9.14 -1.87 18.11
C ARG A 162 9.67 -0.91 19.16
N ILE A 163 10.78 -1.27 19.79
CA ILE A 163 11.32 -0.53 20.94
C ILE A 163 12.00 0.74 20.45
N HIS A 164 12.68 0.66 19.30
CA HIS A 164 13.57 1.70 18.83
C HIS A 164 12.92 2.63 17.78
N SER A 165 11.67 2.40 17.36
CA SER A 165 11.03 3.23 16.32
C SER A 165 11.08 4.72 16.61
N GLN A 166 10.90 5.16 17.86
CA GLN A 166 10.93 6.59 18.17
C GLN A 166 12.33 7.19 17.98
N GLU A 167 13.37 6.50 18.47
CA GLU A 167 14.77 6.90 18.28
C GLU A 167 15.11 6.97 16.78
N VAL A 168 14.66 5.99 16.00
CA VAL A 168 14.87 5.96 14.54
C VAL A 168 14.17 7.13 13.83
N LEU A 169 12.93 7.45 14.21
CA LEU A 169 12.21 8.60 13.65
C LEU A 169 12.94 9.91 13.96
N ASP A 170 13.42 10.09 15.19
CA ASP A 170 14.18 11.26 15.61
C ASP A 170 15.52 11.37 14.84
N LEU A 171 16.22 10.25 14.63
CA LEU A 171 17.44 10.17 13.82
C LEU A 171 17.19 10.60 12.38
N PHE A 172 16.15 10.07 11.72
CA PHE A 172 15.81 10.50 10.36
C PHE A 172 15.38 11.96 10.29
N GLY A 173 14.63 12.46 11.28
CA GLY A 173 14.27 13.86 11.40
C GLY A 173 15.50 14.78 11.54
N GLY A 174 16.53 14.33 12.26
CA GLY A 174 17.84 14.99 12.32
C GLY A 174 18.58 14.94 10.99
N LEU A 175 18.62 13.78 10.33
CA LEU A 175 19.28 13.58 9.03
C LEU A 175 18.71 14.47 7.93
N MET A 176 17.39 14.66 7.89
CA MET A 176 16.75 15.59 6.95
C MET A 176 17.26 17.03 7.10
N LYS A 177 17.64 17.45 8.31
CA LYS A 177 18.20 18.78 8.59
C LYS A 177 19.70 18.85 8.29
N MET A 178 20.44 17.77 8.56
CA MET A 178 21.91 17.71 8.38
C MET A 178 22.36 17.49 6.93
N ASP A 179 21.56 16.80 6.12
CA ASP A 179 21.88 16.50 4.71
C ASP A 179 20.67 16.77 3.80
N PRO A 180 20.35 18.07 3.54
CA PRO A 180 19.20 18.47 2.74
C PRO A 180 19.13 17.85 1.32
N PRO A 181 20.25 17.65 0.59
CA PRO A 181 20.21 16.99 -0.72
C PRO A 181 19.60 15.59 -0.70
N HIS A 182 19.73 14.85 0.42
CA HIS A 182 19.17 13.50 0.59
C HIS A 182 17.90 13.47 1.45
N SER A 183 17.34 14.65 1.79
CA SER A 183 16.16 14.76 2.66
C SER A 183 14.99 13.89 2.23
N GLN A 184 14.77 13.73 0.92
CA GLN A 184 13.70 12.87 0.42
C GLN A 184 13.89 11.41 0.79
N TYR A 185 15.11 10.88 0.65
CA TYR A 185 15.41 9.50 1.01
C TYR A 185 15.13 9.27 2.49
N TYR A 186 15.62 10.16 3.37
CA TYR A 186 15.33 10.05 4.80
C TYR A 186 13.86 10.17 5.12
N LYS A 187 13.10 10.99 4.39
CA LYS A 187 11.65 11.13 4.56
C LYS A 187 10.89 9.87 4.15
N ASP A 188 11.33 9.21 3.09
CA ASP A 188 10.76 7.94 2.64
C ASP A 188 11.02 6.83 3.68
N GLU A 189 12.25 6.71 4.19
CA GLU A 189 12.59 5.77 5.27
C GLU A 189 11.84 6.08 6.58
N HIS A 190 11.77 7.36 6.97
CA HIS A 190 10.99 7.81 8.12
C HIS A 190 9.51 7.43 7.99
N SER A 191 8.93 7.58 6.80
CA SER A 191 7.53 7.23 6.52
C SER A 191 7.30 5.72 6.66
N LEU A 192 8.25 4.89 6.22
CA LEU A 192 8.19 3.43 6.41
C LEU A 192 8.26 3.05 7.89
N VAL A 193 9.17 3.65 8.67
CA VAL A 193 9.24 3.39 10.11
C VAL A 193 7.95 3.79 10.82
N LEU A 194 7.35 4.93 10.43
CA LEU A 194 6.06 5.35 10.96
C LEU A 194 4.92 4.38 10.59
N MET A 195 4.91 3.90 9.35
CA MET A 195 3.95 2.88 8.89
C MET A 195 4.12 1.56 9.66
N ASP A 196 5.35 1.08 9.88
CA ASP A 196 5.62 -0.10 10.71
C ASP A 196 5.11 0.11 12.13
N GLN A 197 5.34 1.30 12.71
CA GLN A 197 4.91 1.64 14.06
C GLN A 197 3.37 1.67 14.19
N ILE A 198 2.67 2.21 13.20
CA ILE A 198 1.20 2.27 13.18
C ILE A 198 0.61 0.87 12.96
N THR A 199 1.16 0.09 12.03
CA THR A 199 0.60 -1.21 11.63
C THR A 199 0.96 -2.36 12.56
N SER A 200 2.08 -2.29 13.29
CA SER A 200 2.45 -3.30 14.29
C SER A 200 1.68 -3.16 15.60
N ASP A 201 1.23 -1.95 15.93
CA ASP A 201 0.54 -1.65 17.18
C ASP A 201 -0.98 -1.63 16.94
N LYS A 202 -1.66 -2.64 17.46
CA LYS A 202 -3.11 -2.80 17.31
C LYS A 202 -3.89 -1.60 17.82
N GLU A 203 -3.47 -0.94 18.90
CA GLU A 203 -4.18 0.22 19.44
C GLU A 203 -3.98 1.46 18.58
N LYS A 204 -2.76 1.69 18.06
CA LYS A 204 -2.49 2.78 17.14
C LYS A 204 -3.24 2.60 15.82
N LEU A 205 -3.22 1.40 15.26
CA LEU A 205 -3.96 1.04 14.06
C LEU A 205 -5.47 1.25 14.29
N ARG A 206 -5.99 0.76 15.41
CA ARG A 206 -7.40 0.89 15.79
C ARG A 206 -7.88 2.34 15.81
N LYS A 207 -7.07 3.27 16.34
CA LYS A 207 -7.39 4.71 16.37
C LYS A 207 -7.49 5.36 14.98
N ARG A 208 -6.93 4.72 13.96
CA ARG A 208 -6.92 5.17 12.56
C ARG A 208 -7.99 4.46 11.73
N CYS A 209 -8.67 3.45 12.29
CA CYS A 209 -9.76 2.75 11.63
C CYS A 209 -11.10 3.40 11.92
N SER A 210 -11.95 3.49 10.91
CA SER A 210 -13.31 4.01 11.02
C SER A 210 -14.23 3.26 10.06
N HIS A 211 -15.54 3.35 10.29
CA HIS A 211 -16.51 2.91 9.30
C HIS A 211 -17.05 4.10 8.53
N TYR A 212 -17.03 3.99 7.21
CA TYR A 212 -17.76 4.92 6.36
C TYR A 212 -19.24 4.51 6.31
N ARG A 213 -20.12 5.48 6.58
CA ARG A 213 -21.57 5.33 6.39
C ARG A 213 -21.99 6.19 5.20
N THR A 214 -22.68 5.57 4.24
CA THR A 214 -23.31 6.31 3.15
C THR A 214 -24.48 7.17 3.68
N PRO A 215 -24.58 8.46 3.31
CA PRO A 215 -25.54 9.40 3.88
C PRO A 215 -27.00 8.97 3.77
N SER A 216 -27.40 8.27 2.69
CA SER A 216 -28.81 7.97 2.41
C SER A 216 -29.17 6.48 2.42
N SER A 217 -28.24 5.60 2.76
CA SER A 217 -28.51 4.16 2.82
C SER A 217 -29.09 3.77 4.18
N SER A 218 -30.33 3.26 4.17
CA SER A 218 -30.88 2.44 5.27
C SER A 218 -30.19 1.06 5.35
N SER A 219 -29.34 0.72 4.37
CA SER A 219 -28.56 -0.50 4.32
C SER A 219 -27.25 -0.36 5.12
N HIS A 220 -26.93 -1.40 5.88
CA HIS A 220 -25.82 -1.49 6.81
C HIS A 220 -24.45 -1.67 6.13
N ALA A 221 -24.30 -1.26 4.86
CA ALA A 221 -23.03 -1.38 4.14
C ALA A 221 -22.00 -0.42 4.75
N GLN A 222 -21.24 -0.93 5.72
CA GLN A 222 -20.16 -0.23 6.39
C GLN A 222 -18.85 -0.67 5.74
N TYR A 223 -18.18 0.27 5.07
CA TYR A 223 -16.84 0.01 4.57
C TYR A 223 -15.82 0.24 5.67
N VAL A 224 -14.86 -0.66 5.79
CA VAL A 224 -13.76 -0.48 6.73
C VAL A 224 -12.75 0.49 6.11
N CYS A 225 -12.63 1.67 6.73
CA CYS A 225 -11.75 2.74 6.29
C CYS A 225 -10.53 2.87 7.21
N LEU A 226 -9.34 2.89 6.61
CA LEU A 226 -8.10 3.25 7.28
C LEU A 226 -7.70 4.68 6.90
N ARG A 227 -7.60 5.56 7.90
CA ARG A 227 -7.26 6.98 7.73
C ARG A 227 -5.82 7.26 8.13
N LEU A 228 -4.97 7.44 7.13
CA LEU A 228 -3.55 7.78 7.24
C LEU A 228 -3.27 9.21 6.77
N ASN A 229 -4.28 10.08 6.81
CA ASN A 229 -4.19 11.47 6.41
C ASN A 229 -3.38 12.32 7.41
N ARG A 230 -2.72 13.38 6.91
CA ARG A 230 -1.96 14.37 7.71
C ARG A 230 -0.84 13.75 8.56
N LEU A 231 -0.15 12.75 8.02
CA LEU A 231 0.97 12.07 8.66
C LEU A 231 2.33 12.48 8.11
N SER A 232 2.36 13.40 7.12
CA SER A 232 3.57 13.80 6.39
C SER A 232 4.29 12.63 5.70
N LEU A 233 3.54 11.59 5.33
CA LEU A 233 4.06 10.40 4.67
C LEU A 233 4.51 10.73 3.25
N SER A 234 5.72 10.36 2.87
CA SER A 234 6.17 10.43 1.47
C SER A 234 6.22 9.06 0.78
N ARG A 235 6.27 8.00 1.58
CA ARG A 235 6.23 6.60 1.13
C ARG A 235 5.27 5.79 2.01
N ILE A 236 4.57 4.85 1.38
CA ILE A 236 3.68 3.89 2.03
C ILE A 236 4.26 2.47 1.87
N GLY A 237 3.92 1.58 2.79
CA GLY A 237 4.43 0.21 2.83
C GLY A 237 3.66 -0.64 3.83
N PHE A 238 4.18 -1.84 4.12
CA PHE A 238 3.56 -2.83 5.03
C PHE A 238 2.16 -3.26 4.58
N PHE A 239 1.95 -3.34 3.26
CA PHE A 239 0.66 -3.66 2.64
C PHE A 239 0.15 -5.05 3.04
N GLU A 240 1.05 -5.98 3.36
CA GLU A 240 0.71 -7.32 3.85
C GLU A 240 -0.13 -7.28 5.14
N ARG A 241 -0.02 -6.20 5.93
CA ARG A 241 -0.81 -5.99 7.16
C ARG A 241 -2.12 -5.24 6.92
N LEU A 242 -2.31 -4.73 5.70
CA LEU A 242 -3.40 -3.83 5.32
C LEU A 242 -4.32 -4.43 4.24
N LEU A 243 -4.15 -5.72 3.91
CA LEU A 243 -4.91 -6.40 2.84
C LEU A 243 -6.44 -6.41 3.06
N TRP A 244 -6.88 -6.21 4.30
CA TRP A 244 -8.29 -6.13 4.69
C TRP A 244 -8.95 -4.76 4.44
N VAL A 245 -8.17 -3.71 4.14
CA VAL A 245 -8.66 -2.34 4.01
C VAL A 245 -9.51 -2.19 2.74
N GLN A 246 -10.70 -1.61 2.87
CA GLN A 246 -11.61 -1.33 1.75
C GLN A 246 -11.57 0.13 1.31
N MET A 247 -11.42 1.06 2.26
CA MET A 247 -11.23 2.48 1.96
C MET A 247 -9.93 3.00 2.58
N LEU A 248 -9.10 3.68 1.80
CA LEU A 248 -7.83 4.22 2.27
C LEU A 248 -7.78 5.73 2.05
N ASP A 249 -7.67 6.48 3.14
CA ASP A 249 -7.46 7.92 3.13
C ASP A 249 -5.98 8.25 3.38
N LEU A 250 -5.28 8.65 2.31
CA LEU A 250 -3.90 9.13 2.32
C LEU A 250 -3.82 10.64 2.06
N SER A 251 -4.93 11.37 2.19
CA SER A 251 -4.98 12.79 1.88
C SER A 251 -4.04 13.63 2.77
N HIS A 252 -3.62 14.79 2.25
CA HIS A 252 -2.76 15.73 2.97
C HIS A 252 -1.46 15.09 3.49
N ASN A 253 -0.76 14.39 2.61
CA ASN A 253 0.56 13.83 2.85
C ASN A 253 1.53 14.33 1.76
N ASP A 254 2.71 13.72 1.64
CA ASP A 254 3.73 14.06 0.66
C ASP A 254 4.02 12.89 -0.29
N VAL A 255 3.04 12.01 -0.51
CA VAL A 255 3.19 10.79 -1.29
C VAL A 255 3.47 11.14 -2.75
N ARG A 256 4.49 10.50 -3.32
CA ARG A 256 4.91 10.69 -4.72
C ARG A 256 4.61 9.50 -5.62
N SER A 257 4.48 8.32 -5.04
CA SER A 257 4.22 7.04 -5.70
C SER A 257 3.41 6.15 -4.77
N ILE A 258 2.54 5.31 -5.35
CA ILE A 258 1.74 4.32 -4.63
C ILE A 258 2.18 2.88 -4.93
N GLU A 259 3.46 2.70 -5.28
CA GLU A 259 4.05 1.37 -5.50
C GLU A 259 3.79 0.42 -4.32
N GLY A 260 3.40 -0.82 -4.64
CA GLY A 260 3.02 -1.87 -3.69
C GLY A 260 1.53 -1.85 -3.31
N LEU A 261 0.80 -0.76 -3.57
CA LEU A 261 -0.64 -0.67 -3.30
C LEU A 261 -1.44 -1.70 -4.13
N GLU A 262 -0.89 -2.21 -5.23
CA GLU A 262 -1.49 -3.28 -6.04
C GLU A 262 -1.79 -4.56 -5.23
N ALA A 263 -1.16 -4.77 -4.07
CA ALA A 263 -1.48 -5.89 -3.19
C ALA A 263 -2.89 -5.79 -2.54
N MET A 264 -3.44 -4.58 -2.40
CA MET A 264 -4.67 -4.31 -1.67
C MET A 264 -5.93 -4.58 -2.50
N GLN A 265 -6.23 -5.84 -2.79
CA GLN A 265 -7.32 -6.23 -3.71
C GLN A 265 -8.74 -6.00 -3.18
N LEU A 266 -8.92 -5.68 -1.90
CA LEU A 266 -10.21 -5.28 -1.35
C LEU A 266 -10.45 -3.76 -1.41
N LEU A 267 -9.45 -2.97 -1.82
CA LEU A 267 -9.50 -1.52 -1.84
C LEU A 267 -10.45 -1.01 -2.93
N CYS A 268 -11.61 -0.49 -2.51
CA CYS A 268 -12.62 0.07 -3.39
C CYS A 268 -12.59 1.60 -3.48
N CYS A 269 -12.10 2.30 -2.44
CA CYS A 269 -11.99 3.76 -2.43
C CYS A 269 -10.60 4.21 -1.98
N LEU A 270 -9.99 5.10 -2.76
CA LEU A 270 -8.65 5.63 -2.48
C LEU A 270 -8.65 7.17 -2.57
N ASN A 271 -8.26 7.83 -1.48
CA ASN A 271 -8.04 9.26 -1.45
C ASN A 271 -6.55 9.59 -1.38
N LEU A 272 -6.03 10.18 -2.44
CA LEU A 272 -4.66 10.68 -2.58
C LEU A 272 -4.65 12.21 -2.74
N SER A 273 -5.74 12.90 -2.40
CA SER A 273 -5.81 14.35 -2.55
C SER A 273 -4.74 15.07 -1.73
N ASN A 274 -4.28 16.23 -2.21
CA ASN A 274 -3.29 17.04 -1.51
C ASN A 274 -1.99 16.26 -1.20
N ASN A 275 -1.39 15.65 -2.23
CA ASN A 275 -0.12 14.93 -2.17
C ASN A 275 0.89 15.53 -3.17
N LYS A 276 1.95 14.78 -3.50
CA LYS A 276 3.08 15.20 -4.35
C LYS A 276 3.24 14.29 -5.57
N ILE A 277 2.15 13.73 -6.08
CA ILE A 277 2.14 12.86 -7.26
C ILE A 277 2.33 13.73 -8.50
N ARG A 278 3.35 13.42 -9.31
CA ARG A 278 3.78 14.26 -10.44
C ARG A 278 3.41 13.71 -11.81
N SER A 279 3.09 12.43 -11.91
CA SER A 279 2.82 11.74 -13.17
C SER A 279 1.81 10.62 -12.99
N PHE A 280 1.14 10.24 -14.08
CA PHE A 280 0.26 9.07 -14.08
C PHE A 280 1.04 7.75 -13.94
N SER A 281 2.31 7.71 -14.32
CA SER A 281 3.16 6.53 -14.10
C SER A 281 3.32 6.18 -12.61
N ALA A 282 3.35 7.18 -11.73
CA ALA A 282 3.37 6.97 -10.28
C ALA A 282 2.05 6.39 -9.71
N LEU A 283 0.96 6.46 -10.50
CA LEU A 283 -0.34 5.87 -10.20
C LEU A 283 -0.52 4.49 -10.84
N GLY A 284 0.46 3.97 -11.59
CA GLY A 284 0.39 2.68 -12.29
C GLY A 284 -0.23 1.51 -11.50
N PRO A 285 0.06 1.34 -10.19
CA PRO A 285 -0.55 0.33 -9.34
C PRO A 285 -2.09 0.29 -9.33
N VAL A 286 -2.79 1.41 -9.54
CA VAL A 286 -4.27 1.41 -9.55
C VAL A 286 -4.86 0.49 -10.62
N ARG A 287 -4.10 0.24 -11.71
CA ARG A 287 -4.52 -0.66 -12.80
C ARG A 287 -4.63 -2.12 -12.38
N LEU A 288 -3.99 -2.48 -11.29
CA LEU A 288 -3.95 -3.83 -10.76
C LEU A 288 -4.98 -4.04 -9.64
N ILE A 289 -5.67 -2.98 -9.20
CA ILE A 289 -6.67 -3.03 -8.11
C ILE A 289 -8.07 -3.14 -8.73
N LYS A 290 -8.53 -4.37 -8.96
CA LYS A 290 -9.79 -4.66 -9.69
C LYS A 290 -11.06 -4.16 -8.96
N SER A 291 -10.98 -4.04 -7.64
CA SER A 291 -12.08 -3.57 -6.79
C SER A 291 -12.21 -2.05 -6.72
N LEU A 292 -11.24 -1.29 -7.25
CA LEU A 292 -11.25 0.17 -7.17
C LEU A 292 -12.45 0.74 -7.93
N ARG A 293 -13.20 1.63 -7.28
CA ARG A 293 -14.38 2.35 -7.82
C ARG A 293 -14.26 3.86 -7.63
N VAL A 294 -13.65 4.30 -6.55
CA VAL A 294 -13.52 5.72 -6.20
C VAL A 294 -12.04 6.07 -6.10
N LEU A 295 -11.62 7.10 -6.84
CA LEU A 295 -10.25 7.62 -6.82
C LEU A 295 -10.25 9.14 -6.74
N ASP A 296 -9.66 9.69 -5.68
CA ASP A 296 -9.42 11.13 -5.56
C ASP A 296 -7.91 11.40 -5.68
N ILE A 297 -7.49 12.03 -6.77
CA ILE A 297 -6.11 12.48 -7.02
C ILE A 297 -6.02 14.00 -7.09
N SER A 298 -7.02 14.71 -6.57
CA SER A 298 -7.10 16.17 -6.63
C SER A 298 -5.93 16.86 -5.90
N ASN A 299 -5.58 18.06 -6.32
CA ASN A 299 -4.54 18.89 -5.71
C ASN A 299 -3.19 18.15 -5.58
N ASN A 300 -2.76 17.51 -6.66
CA ASN A 300 -1.43 16.93 -6.82
C ASN A 300 -0.62 17.77 -7.84
N GLU A 301 0.54 17.27 -8.26
CA GLU A 301 1.48 17.95 -9.16
C GLU A 301 1.46 17.32 -10.57
N ILE A 302 0.38 16.63 -10.95
CA ILE A 302 0.31 15.89 -12.22
C ILE A 302 0.28 16.87 -13.40
N GLY A 303 1.23 16.70 -14.32
CA GLY A 303 1.42 17.57 -15.49
C GLY A 303 2.08 18.91 -15.18
N ALA A 304 2.51 19.16 -13.93
CA ALA A 304 3.19 20.41 -13.56
C ALA A 304 4.66 20.45 -14.05
N HIS A 305 5.22 19.30 -14.37
CA HIS A 305 6.56 19.14 -14.91
C HIS A 305 6.49 18.45 -16.26
N SER A 306 7.36 18.84 -17.21
CA SER A 306 7.48 18.14 -18.48
C SER A 306 7.74 16.65 -18.21
N THR A 307 6.96 15.78 -18.84
CA THR A 307 7.17 14.34 -18.74
C THR A 307 8.61 14.02 -19.11
N ASP A 308 9.30 13.29 -18.24
CA ASP A 308 10.62 12.77 -18.56
C ASP A 308 10.44 11.68 -19.62
N SER A 309 10.39 12.10 -20.88
CA SER A 309 10.24 11.23 -22.03
C SER A 309 11.40 10.25 -22.18
N THR A 310 12.50 10.42 -21.44
CA THR A 310 13.64 9.48 -21.48
C THR A 310 13.30 8.10 -20.92
N ARG A 311 12.29 7.98 -20.04
CA ARG A 311 11.76 6.67 -19.60
C ARG A 311 11.07 5.88 -20.70
N TYR A 312 10.56 6.56 -21.73
CA TYR A 312 9.84 5.95 -22.86
C TYR A 312 10.68 5.95 -24.15
N ALA A 313 11.82 6.65 -24.16
CA ALA A 313 12.71 6.78 -25.33
C ALA A 313 13.59 5.56 -25.61
N TRP A 314 13.69 4.62 -24.67
CA TRP A 314 14.39 3.35 -24.88
C TRP A 314 13.45 2.17 -24.65
N PRO A 315 13.08 1.43 -25.72
CA PRO A 315 12.62 0.07 -25.55
C PRO A 315 13.76 -0.69 -24.88
N SER A 316 13.53 -1.19 -23.66
CA SER A 316 14.39 -2.24 -23.14
C SER A 316 14.39 -3.38 -24.17
N PRO A 317 15.55 -3.94 -24.57
CA PRO A 317 15.62 -5.07 -25.51
C PRO A 317 14.88 -6.33 -25.02
N LEU A 318 14.38 -6.31 -23.77
CA LEU A 318 13.67 -7.40 -23.10
C LEU A 318 12.15 -7.17 -23.01
N SER A 319 11.64 -6.08 -23.58
CA SER A 319 10.20 -5.74 -23.62
C SER A 319 9.56 -6.17 -24.93
N HIS A 320 9.49 -7.46 -25.20
CA HIS A 320 8.54 -7.97 -26.19
C HIS A 320 7.17 -8.01 -25.53
N ASN A 321 6.29 -7.02 -25.82
CA ASN A 321 4.82 -7.19 -25.91
C ASN A 321 3.99 -5.89 -26.04
N THR A 322 4.54 -4.73 -26.41
CA THR A 322 3.69 -3.55 -26.67
C THR A 322 4.19 -2.70 -27.83
N GLU A 323 4.10 -3.20 -29.07
CA GLU A 323 4.50 -2.42 -30.25
C GLU A 323 3.40 -2.19 -31.29
N GLU A 324 2.17 -2.68 -31.11
CA GLU A 324 1.13 -2.54 -32.16
C GLU A 324 0.09 -1.42 -31.94
N TYR A 325 0.07 -0.73 -30.79
CA TYR A 325 -1.03 0.20 -30.45
C TYR A 325 -0.62 1.65 -30.12
N MET A 326 0.67 2.02 -30.17
CA MET A 326 1.12 3.34 -29.66
C MET A 326 1.19 4.46 -30.71
N LYS A 327 1.16 4.17 -32.02
CA LYS A 327 1.34 5.22 -33.06
C LYS A 327 0.24 6.28 -33.11
N ASP A 328 -1.00 5.95 -32.74
CA ASP A 328 -2.13 6.91 -32.78
C ASP A 328 -2.37 7.62 -31.44
N VAL A 329 -1.84 7.08 -30.33
CA VAL A 329 -2.12 7.57 -28.96
C VAL A 329 -1.08 8.61 -28.51
N GLU A 330 0.17 8.50 -28.96
CA GLU A 330 1.26 9.44 -28.69
C GLU A 330 0.98 10.88 -29.17
N GLN A 331 0.04 11.08 -30.10
CA GLN A 331 -0.33 12.41 -30.60
C GLN A 331 -1.32 13.16 -29.70
N THR A 332 -1.81 12.54 -28.62
CA THR A 332 -2.74 13.20 -27.69
C THR A 332 -1.99 13.71 -26.46
N ALA A 333 -2.26 14.97 -26.05
CA ALA A 333 -1.65 15.57 -24.87
C ALA A 333 -1.90 14.78 -23.56
N HIS A 334 -2.90 13.88 -23.57
CA HIS A 334 -3.37 13.12 -22.40
C HIS A 334 -3.18 11.61 -22.53
N TRP A 335 -2.26 11.16 -23.38
CA TRP A 335 -2.04 9.74 -23.65
C TRP A 335 -1.74 8.91 -22.38
N GLU A 336 -1.02 9.48 -21.42
CA GLU A 336 -0.72 8.83 -20.13
C GLU A 336 -2.00 8.59 -19.32
N ALA A 337 -2.94 9.55 -19.35
CA ALA A 337 -4.23 9.40 -18.69
C ALA A 337 -5.05 8.29 -19.35
N ILE A 338 -5.07 8.24 -20.69
CA ILE A 338 -5.73 7.16 -21.44
C ILE A 338 -5.12 5.81 -21.03
N LEU A 339 -3.80 5.69 -21.02
CA LEU A 339 -3.12 4.45 -20.68
C LEU A 339 -3.42 4.00 -19.23
N LEU A 340 -3.50 4.95 -18.30
CA LEU A 340 -3.79 4.68 -16.90
C LEU A 340 -5.24 4.24 -16.69
N PHE A 341 -6.19 5.01 -17.20
CA PHE A 341 -7.62 4.85 -16.89
C PHE A 341 -8.32 3.82 -17.79
N LYS A 342 -7.76 3.49 -18.96
CA LYS A 342 -8.38 2.53 -19.87
C LYS A 342 -8.57 1.17 -19.20
N GLY A 343 -9.82 0.72 -19.18
CA GLY A 343 -10.22 -0.57 -18.62
C GLY A 343 -10.49 -0.56 -17.11
N LEU A 344 -10.35 0.60 -16.44
CA LEU A 344 -10.82 0.73 -15.06
C LEU A 344 -12.33 0.94 -15.02
N ILE A 345 -12.94 0.50 -13.92
CA ILE A 345 -14.38 0.58 -13.67
C ILE A 345 -14.69 1.57 -12.55
N LEU A 346 -14.07 2.76 -12.64
CA LEU A 346 -14.28 3.84 -11.69
C LEU A 346 -15.69 4.44 -11.84
N THR A 347 -16.35 4.69 -10.72
CA THR A 347 -17.64 5.40 -10.62
C THR A 347 -17.46 6.85 -10.19
N GLN A 348 -16.41 7.17 -9.43
CA GLN A 348 -16.03 8.53 -9.03
C GLN A 348 -14.54 8.78 -9.27
N LEU A 349 -14.23 9.93 -9.86
CA LEU A 349 -12.86 10.38 -10.08
C LEU A 349 -12.77 11.88 -9.80
N ASP A 350 -11.84 12.29 -8.93
CA ASP A 350 -11.54 13.70 -8.66
C ASP A 350 -10.10 13.99 -9.12
N VAL A 351 -9.93 14.89 -10.10
CA VAL A 351 -8.63 15.30 -10.69
C VAL A 351 -8.33 16.78 -10.52
N LYS A 352 -9.30 17.57 -10.04
CA LYS A 352 -9.20 19.02 -9.85
C LYS A 352 -7.93 19.45 -9.14
N GLY A 353 -7.34 20.57 -9.57
CA GLY A 353 -6.17 21.15 -8.91
C GLY A 353 -4.84 20.53 -9.34
N ASN A 354 -4.84 19.62 -10.32
CA ASN A 354 -3.64 19.23 -11.06
C ASN A 354 -3.44 20.16 -12.28
N ALA A 355 -2.20 20.33 -12.73
CA ALA A 355 -1.90 21.15 -13.90
C ALA A 355 -2.48 20.55 -15.20
N ILE A 356 -2.57 19.21 -15.28
CA ILE A 356 -3.15 18.49 -16.42
C ILE A 356 -4.70 18.49 -16.45
N ALA A 357 -5.35 18.95 -15.38
CA ALA A 357 -6.81 18.95 -15.25
C ALA A 357 -7.46 20.11 -16.03
N ASP A 358 -7.16 20.18 -17.32
CA ASP A 358 -7.77 21.12 -18.27
C ASP A 358 -9.10 20.58 -18.83
N GLU A 359 -9.82 21.42 -19.57
CA GLU A 359 -11.12 21.06 -20.19
C GLU A 359 -11.02 19.88 -21.15
N SER A 360 -9.85 19.70 -21.80
CA SER A 360 -9.66 18.62 -22.76
C SER A 360 -9.47 17.26 -22.10
N LEU A 361 -8.82 17.20 -20.93
CA LEU A 361 -8.79 16.00 -20.10
C LEU A 361 -10.19 15.69 -19.56
N GLN A 362 -10.89 16.70 -19.04
CA GLN A 362 -12.24 16.53 -18.50
C GLN A 362 -13.23 15.99 -19.55
N ALA A 363 -13.16 16.45 -20.81
CA ALA A 363 -13.96 15.92 -21.91
C ALA A 363 -13.57 14.49 -22.34
N LEU A 364 -12.32 14.09 -22.10
CA LEU A 364 -11.78 12.78 -22.45
C LEU A 364 -12.13 11.70 -21.40
N LEU A 365 -12.17 12.05 -20.12
CA LEU A 365 -12.39 11.10 -19.02
C LEU A 365 -13.69 10.27 -19.15
N PRO A 366 -14.88 10.85 -19.44
CA PRO A 366 -16.11 10.07 -19.64
C PRO A 366 -16.04 9.07 -20.80
N ARG A 367 -15.20 9.36 -21.82
CA ARG A 367 -15.01 8.47 -22.98
C ARG A 367 -14.09 7.29 -22.64
N VAL A 368 -13.12 7.50 -21.76
CA VAL A 368 -12.17 6.46 -21.32
C VAL A 368 -12.74 5.62 -20.18
N LEU A 369 -13.56 6.22 -19.32
CA LEU A 369 -14.20 5.61 -18.15
C LEU A 369 -15.73 5.64 -18.32
N PRO A 370 -16.33 4.71 -19.09
CA PRO A 370 -17.76 4.71 -19.34
C PRO A 370 -18.61 4.42 -18.09
N THR A 371 -18.01 3.90 -17.02
CA THR A 371 -18.67 3.67 -15.72
C THR A 371 -18.70 4.88 -14.81
N LEU A 372 -18.02 5.97 -15.19
CA LEU A 372 -17.86 7.17 -14.38
C LEU A 372 -19.19 7.91 -14.28
N LYS A 373 -19.64 8.14 -13.05
CA LYS A 373 -20.87 8.88 -12.72
C LYS A 373 -20.57 10.26 -12.18
N TRP A 374 -19.47 10.40 -11.44
CA TRP A 374 -19.05 11.68 -10.87
C TRP A 374 -17.62 12.02 -11.23
N LEU A 375 -17.43 13.24 -11.74
CA LEU A 375 -16.14 13.84 -12.03
C LEU A 375 -16.01 15.15 -11.26
N ASP A 376 -14.96 15.30 -10.45
CA ASP A 376 -14.74 16.50 -9.63
C ASP A 376 -15.97 16.88 -8.77
N ARG A 377 -16.64 15.84 -8.22
CA ARG A 377 -17.91 15.89 -7.46
C ARG A 377 -19.14 16.42 -8.22
N VAL A 378 -19.06 16.52 -9.54
CA VAL A 378 -20.19 16.85 -10.43
C VAL A 378 -20.69 15.58 -11.10
N GLU A 379 -22.02 15.41 -11.16
CA GLU A 379 -22.65 14.30 -11.90
C GLU A 379 -22.53 14.52 -13.42
N LEU A 380 -22.16 13.46 -14.15
CA LEU A 380 -21.87 13.48 -15.60
C LEU A 380 -23.09 13.28 -16.51
#